data_AF-A0A6C0JM85-F1
#
_entry.id   AF-A0A6C0JM85-F1
#
_cell.length_a   1.000
_cell.length_b   1.000
_cell.length_c   1.000
_cell.angle_alpha   90.00
_cell.angle_beta   90.00
_cell.angle_gamma   90.00
#
_symmetry.space_group_name_H-M   'P 1'
#
loop_
_entity.id
_entity.type
_entity.pdbx_description
1 polymer ?
#
loop_
_entity_poly.entity_id
_entity_poly.type
_entity_poly.pdbx_seq_one_letter_code
_entity_poly.pdbx_strand_id
1 'polypeptide(L)'
;MSNNNKLQQMDDKRKTFEDLLKSIEKDEAKAKKTYDDKMSDILSKKNAFQEQLRAIEKEEAKIQKVFDDKMSEISPKKKTFEETLKSIDKEEAKLKKSSAKIEAKDDSDDDGKKSDSDSEKTKKKKSIPKKIKELVWNNHIGHDIATSMCTCCEKTPIKNTDFHCGHVLAEANGGTLDITNLRPICAGCNLSMGTQNMDDFKKVFGLGKKEKKPVITQKKND
;
A
#
# COMPACT_ATOMS: atom_id res chain seq x y z
N MET A 1 41.36 -1.56 77.71
CA MET A 1 41.76 -0.84 76.47
C MET A 1 41.22 -1.49 75.19
N SER A 2 41.08 -2.82 75.09
CA SER A 2 40.62 -3.50 73.86
C SER A 2 39.13 -3.28 73.48
N ASN A 3 38.22 -3.16 74.47
CA ASN A 3 36.78 -2.98 74.19
C ASN A 3 36.39 -1.59 73.64
N ASN A 4 37.06 -0.51 74.08
CA ASN A 4 36.76 0.84 73.59
C ASN A 4 37.13 1.02 72.11
N ASN A 5 38.17 0.32 71.63
CA ASN A 5 38.57 0.37 70.22
C ASN A 5 37.55 -0.35 69.31
N LYS A 6 36.99 -1.48 69.77
CA LYS A 6 35.93 -2.19 69.03
C LYS A 6 34.64 -1.36 68.93
N LEU A 7 34.26 -0.69 70.01
CA LEU A 7 33.06 0.16 70.03
C LEU A 7 33.20 1.34 69.04
N GLN A 8 34.34 2.03 69.07
CA GLN A 8 34.66 3.11 68.12
C GLN A 8 34.60 2.64 66.66
N GLN A 9 35.16 1.46 66.35
CA GLN A 9 35.08 0.89 65.00
C GLN A 9 33.66 0.56 64.54
N MET A 10 32.77 0.19 65.47
CA MET A 10 31.36 -0.05 65.12
C MET A 10 30.62 1.27 64.87
N ASP A 11 30.90 2.31 65.64
CA ASP A 11 30.31 3.63 65.45
C ASP A 11 30.75 4.27 64.11
N ASP A 12 32.02 4.12 63.74
CA ASP A 12 32.54 4.59 62.45
C ASP A 12 31.90 3.81 61.28
N LYS A 13 31.70 2.49 61.43
CA LYS A 13 30.96 1.67 60.46
C LYS A 13 29.49 2.05 60.35
N ARG A 14 28.85 2.38 61.47
CA ARG A 14 27.46 2.84 61.49
C ARG A 14 27.33 4.18 60.76
N LYS A 15 28.22 5.12 61.02
CA LYS A 15 28.24 6.43 60.36
C LYS A 15 28.45 6.31 58.85
N THR A 16 29.40 5.49 58.43
CA THR A 16 29.63 5.24 56.99
C THR A 16 28.42 4.58 56.32
N PHE A 17 27.72 3.67 57.00
CA PHE A 17 26.47 3.10 56.49
C PHE A 17 25.35 4.14 56.38
N GLU A 18 25.18 5.00 57.39
CA GLU A 18 24.20 6.09 57.35
C GLU A 18 24.48 7.09 56.21
N ASP A 19 25.74 7.42 55.96
CA ASP A 19 26.13 8.29 54.84
C ASP A 19 25.88 7.63 53.48
N LEU A 20 26.11 6.32 53.36
CA LEU A 20 25.75 5.54 52.16
C LEU A 20 24.25 5.54 51.90
N LEU A 21 23.42 5.32 52.94
CA LEU A 21 21.96 5.36 52.81
C LEU A 21 21.47 6.72 52.28
N LYS A 22 21.97 7.82 52.85
CA LYS A 22 21.64 9.18 52.38
C LYS A 22 22.05 9.41 50.92
N SER A 23 23.18 8.85 50.49
CA SER A 23 23.61 8.93 49.10
C SER A 23 22.65 8.17 48.17
N ILE A 24 22.24 6.97 48.57
CA ILE A 24 21.29 6.15 47.80
C ILE A 24 19.95 6.87 47.67
N GLU A 25 19.39 7.38 48.77
CA GLU A 25 18.12 8.12 48.76
C GLU A 25 18.19 9.34 47.82
N LYS A 26 19.32 10.06 47.83
CA LYS A 26 19.53 11.21 46.95
C LYS A 26 19.58 10.80 45.48
N ASP A 27 20.23 9.68 45.17
CA ASP A 27 20.35 9.20 43.79
C ASP A 27 19.03 8.62 43.28
N GLU A 28 18.24 7.94 44.13
CA GLU A 28 16.87 7.54 43.84
C GLU A 28 15.97 8.75 43.55
N ALA A 29 16.06 9.80 44.37
CA ALA A 29 15.30 11.03 44.15
C ALA A 29 15.64 11.71 42.82
N LYS A 30 16.94 11.75 42.45
CA LYS A 30 17.37 12.26 41.14
C LYS A 30 16.86 11.40 39.99
N ALA A 31 16.94 10.07 40.12
CA ALA A 31 16.46 9.15 39.10
C ALA A 31 14.96 9.31 38.88
N LYS A 32 14.18 9.40 39.97
CA LYS A 32 12.73 9.64 39.90
C LYS A 32 12.42 10.97 39.22
N LYS A 33 13.10 12.05 39.60
CA LYS A 33 12.91 13.37 38.97
C LYS A 33 13.19 13.31 37.46
N THR A 34 14.30 12.66 37.08
CA THR A 34 14.68 12.48 35.67
C THR A 34 13.62 11.69 34.89
N TYR A 35 13.02 10.67 35.52
CA TYR A 35 11.93 9.91 34.93
C TYR A 35 10.66 10.77 34.75
N ASP A 36 10.26 11.51 35.78
CA ASP A 36 9.08 12.38 35.75
C ASP A 36 9.23 13.47 34.67
N ASP A 37 10.42 14.09 34.56
CA ASP A 37 10.73 15.09 33.53
C ASP A 37 10.63 14.50 32.11
N LYS A 38 11.20 13.31 31.89
CA LYS A 38 11.10 12.60 30.59
C LYS A 38 9.66 12.23 30.26
N MET A 39 8.89 11.78 31.25
CA MET A 39 7.48 11.42 31.06
C MET A 39 6.64 12.64 30.70
N SER A 40 6.90 13.78 31.34
CA SER A 40 6.26 15.06 31.03
C SER A 40 6.53 15.50 29.58
N ASP A 41 7.79 15.40 29.12
CA ASP A 41 8.15 15.70 27.73
C ASP A 41 7.44 14.76 26.73
N ILE A 42 7.37 13.46 27.03
CA ILE A 42 6.64 12.48 26.21
C ILE A 42 5.15 12.81 26.14
N LEU A 43 4.53 13.17 27.27
CA LEU A 43 3.12 13.57 27.34
C LEU A 43 2.84 14.84 26.53
N SER A 44 3.72 15.84 26.63
CA SER A 44 3.64 17.07 25.84
C SER A 44 3.68 16.76 24.34
N LYS A 45 4.65 15.94 23.90
CA LYS A 45 4.77 15.49 22.51
C LYS A 45 3.55 14.72 22.03
N LYS A 46 3.00 13.83 22.88
CA LYS A 46 1.77 13.08 22.57
C LYS A 46 0.58 14.02 22.35
N ASN A 47 0.42 15.03 23.19
CA ASN A 47 -0.67 16.00 23.06
C ASN A 47 -0.52 16.83 21.79
N ALA A 48 0.69 17.31 21.48
CA ALA A 48 0.98 18.03 20.24
C ALA A 48 0.66 17.17 18.99
N PHE A 49 1.07 15.90 19.01
CA PHE A 49 0.75 14.97 17.92
C PHE A 49 -0.76 14.72 17.79
N GLN A 50 -1.47 14.59 18.91
CA GLN A 50 -2.92 14.42 18.90
C GLN A 50 -3.63 15.65 18.30
N GLU A 51 -3.15 16.86 18.58
CA GLU A 51 -3.68 18.07 17.98
C GLU A 51 -3.43 18.14 16.46
N GLN A 52 -2.24 17.70 16.02
CA GLN A 52 -1.94 17.55 14.59
C GLN A 52 -2.89 16.54 13.92
N LEU A 53 -3.18 15.41 14.55
CA LEU A 53 -4.14 14.44 14.02
C LEU A 53 -5.53 15.04 13.84
N ARG A 54 -6.05 15.77 14.85
CA ARG A 54 -7.35 16.45 14.75
C ARG A 54 -7.38 17.48 13.62
N ALA A 55 -6.26 18.17 13.38
CA ALA A 55 -6.16 19.12 12.27
C ALA A 55 -6.24 18.41 10.91
N ILE A 56 -5.55 17.26 10.76
CA ILE A 56 -5.62 16.44 9.55
C ILE A 56 -7.04 15.94 9.30
N GLU A 57 -7.70 15.36 10.32
CA GLU A 57 -9.09 14.88 10.22
C GLU A 57 -10.06 15.99 9.76
N LYS A 58 -9.83 17.23 10.21
CA LYS A 58 -10.63 18.39 9.78
C LYS A 58 -10.39 18.75 8.31
N GLU A 59 -9.16 18.67 7.83
CA GLU A 59 -8.85 18.88 6.41
C GLU A 59 -9.41 17.75 5.53
N GLU A 60 -9.32 16.50 5.99
CA GLU A 60 -9.93 15.35 5.30
C GLU A 60 -11.45 15.53 5.15
N ALA A 61 -12.14 15.99 6.20
CA ALA A 61 -13.58 16.27 6.13
C ALA A 61 -13.91 17.38 5.12
N LYS A 62 -13.06 18.42 5.00
CA LYS A 62 -13.24 19.46 3.97
C LYS A 62 -13.04 18.91 2.57
N ILE A 63 -12.01 18.10 2.36
CA ILE A 63 -11.73 17.46 1.07
C ILE A 63 -12.91 16.56 0.66
N GLN A 64 -13.42 15.75 1.60
CA GLN A 64 -14.56 14.90 1.37
C GLN A 64 -15.80 15.71 0.94
N LYS A 65 -16.07 16.82 1.63
CA LYS A 65 -17.18 17.71 1.26
C LYS A 65 -17.02 18.26 -0.17
N VAL A 66 -15.83 18.74 -0.53
CA VAL A 66 -15.54 19.23 -1.90
C VAL A 66 -15.72 18.12 -2.94
N PHE A 67 -15.33 16.89 -2.60
CA PHE A 67 -15.52 15.73 -3.46
C PHE A 67 -17.02 15.44 -3.66
N ASP A 68 -17.81 15.40 -2.58
CA ASP A 68 -19.24 15.14 -2.62
C ASP A 68 -19.99 16.23 -3.42
N ASP A 69 -19.64 17.51 -3.20
CA ASP A 69 -20.20 18.65 -3.95
C ASP A 69 -19.92 18.49 -5.46
N LYS A 70 -18.67 18.21 -5.85
CA LYS A 70 -18.31 17.99 -7.27
C LYS A 70 -19.00 16.76 -7.86
N MET A 71 -19.13 15.68 -7.11
CA MET A 71 -19.82 14.48 -7.58
C MET A 71 -21.32 14.74 -7.79
N SER A 72 -21.93 15.58 -6.95
CA SER A 72 -23.32 16.00 -7.11
C SER A 72 -23.54 16.82 -8.40
N GLU A 73 -22.56 17.63 -8.81
CA GLU A 73 -22.61 18.41 -10.07
C GLU A 73 -22.38 17.54 -11.32
N ILE A 74 -21.54 16.50 -11.21
CA ILE A 74 -21.20 15.60 -12.31
C ILE A 74 -22.34 14.59 -12.59
N SER A 75 -23.05 14.14 -11.56
CA SER A 75 -24.16 13.18 -11.65
C SER A 75 -25.23 13.53 -12.71
N PRO A 76 -25.82 14.75 -12.73
CA PRO A 76 -26.82 15.12 -13.74
C PRO A 76 -26.22 15.23 -15.14
N LYS A 77 -24.98 15.71 -15.28
CA LYS A 77 -24.27 15.82 -16.57
C LYS A 77 -23.99 14.44 -17.19
N LYS A 78 -23.70 13.44 -16.35
CA LYS A 78 -23.50 12.05 -16.80
C LYS A 78 -24.81 11.45 -17.29
N LYS A 79 -25.92 11.68 -16.57
CA LYS A 79 -27.24 11.16 -16.94
C LYS A 79 -27.74 11.76 -18.25
N THR A 80 -27.61 13.08 -18.44
CA THR A 80 -28.00 13.74 -19.69
C THR A 80 -27.14 13.30 -20.87
N PHE A 81 -25.84 13.13 -20.67
CA PHE A 81 -24.94 12.60 -21.70
C PHE A 81 -25.32 11.17 -22.11
N GLU A 82 -25.66 10.32 -21.14
CA GLU A 82 -26.05 8.93 -21.39
C GLU A 82 -27.43 8.79 -22.06
N GLU A 83 -28.38 9.68 -21.74
CA GLU A 83 -29.67 9.79 -22.46
C GLU A 83 -29.48 10.30 -23.90
N THR A 84 -28.53 11.22 -24.11
CA THR A 84 -28.17 11.73 -25.45
C THR A 84 -27.54 10.63 -26.30
N LEU A 85 -26.61 9.85 -25.75
CA LEU A 85 -26.01 8.69 -26.44
C LEU A 85 -27.06 7.66 -26.88
N LYS A 86 -28.00 7.29 -25.99
CA LYS A 86 -29.09 6.37 -26.32
C LYS A 86 -29.99 6.89 -27.45
N SER A 87 -30.12 8.21 -27.56
CA SER A 87 -30.90 8.86 -28.61
C SER A 87 -30.16 8.84 -29.95
N ILE A 88 -28.83 9.05 -29.94
CA ILE A 88 -27.97 8.93 -31.13
C ILE A 88 -27.97 7.48 -31.65
N ASP A 89 -27.81 6.48 -30.78
CA ASP A 89 -27.84 5.07 -31.17
C ASP A 89 -29.16 4.68 -31.85
N LYS A 90 -30.28 5.22 -31.36
CA LYS A 90 -31.61 5.02 -31.96
C LYS A 90 -31.72 5.67 -33.33
N GLU A 91 -31.20 6.88 -33.51
CA GLU A 91 -31.21 7.56 -34.81
C GLU A 91 -30.25 6.88 -35.80
N GLU A 92 -29.07 6.45 -35.38
CA GLU A 92 -28.17 5.64 -36.22
C GLU A 92 -28.80 4.32 -36.65
N ALA A 93 -29.50 3.62 -35.73
CA ALA A 93 -30.22 2.38 -36.06
C ALA A 93 -31.36 2.61 -37.05
N LYS A 94 -32.04 3.76 -36.99
CA LYS A 94 -33.06 4.15 -37.98
C LYS A 94 -32.43 4.46 -39.34
N LEU A 95 -31.30 5.18 -39.36
CA LEU A 95 -30.58 5.54 -40.58
C LEU A 95 -29.99 4.30 -41.29
N LYS A 96 -29.47 3.33 -40.53
CA LYS A 96 -29.00 2.03 -41.05
C LYS A 96 -30.14 1.18 -41.65
N LYS A 97 -31.38 1.36 -41.17
CA LYS A 97 -32.58 0.68 -41.68
C LYS A 97 -33.12 1.30 -42.97
N SER A 98 -32.89 2.60 -43.19
CA SER A 98 -33.26 3.28 -44.44
C SER A 98 -32.19 3.15 -45.53
N SER A 99 -30.91 2.99 -45.18
CA SER A 99 -29.84 2.70 -46.15
C SER A 99 -29.86 1.25 -46.68
N ALA A 100 -30.36 0.28 -45.90
CA ALA A 100 -30.56 -1.12 -46.34
C ALA A 100 -31.65 -1.31 -47.42
N LYS A 101 -32.35 -0.24 -47.84
CA LYS A 101 -33.40 -0.28 -48.87
C LYS A 101 -32.91 0.13 -50.27
N ILE A 102 -31.64 0.52 -50.43
CA ILE A 102 -31.08 0.96 -51.73
C ILE A 102 -30.22 -0.12 -52.42
N GLU A 103 -29.75 -1.16 -51.71
CA GLU A 103 -28.96 -2.24 -52.32
C GLU A 103 -29.81 -3.49 -52.55
N ALA A 104 -30.66 -3.44 -53.58
CA ALA A 104 -31.31 -4.61 -54.15
C ALA A 104 -31.52 -4.39 -55.65
N LYS A 105 -30.40 -4.39 -56.39
CA LYS A 105 -30.28 -4.66 -57.84
C LYS A 105 -28.82 -4.46 -58.25
N ASP A 106 -28.04 -5.54 -58.20
CA ASP A 106 -27.18 -5.88 -59.34
C ASP A 106 -26.77 -7.35 -59.19
N ASP A 107 -27.43 -8.19 -59.99
CA ASP A 107 -26.97 -9.54 -60.30
C ASP A 107 -25.94 -9.42 -61.44
N SER A 108 -24.69 -9.79 -61.19
CA SER A 108 -23.85 -10.46 -62.20
C SER A 108 -22.63 -11.13 -61.55
N ASP A 109 -22.61 -12.44 -61.77
CA ASP A 109 -21.54 -13.43 -61.76
C ASP A 109 -20.09 -12.93 -61.60
N ASP A 110 -19.33 -13.50 -60.66
CA ASP A 110 -17.98 -14.03 -60.95
C ASP A 110 -17.45 -14.95 -59.82
N ASP A 111 -16.65 -15.91 -60.26
CA ASP A 111 -16.26 -17.21 -59.73
C ASP A 111 -15.46 -17.20 -58.42
N GLY A 112 -15.66 -18.23 -57.59
CA GLY A 112 -15.06 -18.35 -56.26
C GLY A 112 -13.57 -18.76 -56.23
N LYS A 113 -12.90 -18.52 -55.09
CA LYS A 113 -12.19 -19.57 -54.33
C LYS A 113 -11.75 -19.11 -52.92
N LYS A 114 -12.13 -19.94 -51.94
CA LYS A 114 -11.82 -19.91 -50.49
C LYS A 114 -10.34 -20.05 -50.17
N SER A 115 -9.91 -19.47 -49.04
CA SER A 115 -9.42 -20.30 -47.92
C SER A 115 -9.48 -19.53 -46.59
N ASP A 116 -10.13 -20.18 -45.63
CA ASP A 116 -10.35 -19.78 -44.25
C ASP A 116 -9.08 -19.88 -43.40
N SER A 117 -8.87 -18.93 -42.51
CA SER A 117 -8.38 -19.24 -41.15
C SER A 117 -8.87 -18.16 -40.18
N ASP A 118 -9.91 -18.54 -39.44
CA ASP A 118 -10.49 -17.84 -38.32
C ASP A 118 -9.43 -17.65 -37.22
N SER A 119 -8.80 -16.47 -37.17
CA SER A 119 -7.98 -16.06 -36.03
C SER A 119 -8.77 -15.04 -35.21
N GLU A 120 -9.36 -15.54 -34.13
CA GLU A 120 -9.87 -14.75 -33.02
C GLU A 120 -8.88 -13.62 -32.72
N LYS A 121 -9.29 -12.36 -32.93
CA LYS A 121 -8.45 -11.18 -32.76
C LYS A 121 -8.04 -11.08 -31.28
N THR A 122 -6.93 -11.71 -30.91
CA THR A 122 -6.33 -11.56 -29.59
C THR A 122 -6.04 -10.09 -29.38
N LYS A 123 -6.79 -9.46 -28.46
CA LYS A 123 -6.56 -8.06 -28.09
C LYS A 123 -5.10 -7.93 -27.68
N LYS A 124 -4.33 -7.14 -28.42
CA LYS A 124 -2.93 -6.87 -28.09
C LYS A 124 -2.89 -6.24 -26.69
N LYS A 125 -2.11 -6.85 -25.78
CA LYS A 125 -1.96 -6.34 -24.41
C LYS A 125 -1.51 -4.88 -24.45
N LYS A 126 -2.10 -4.04 -23.60
CA LYS A 126 -1.66 -2.65 -23.49
C LYS A 126 -0.24 -2.60 -22.94
N SER A 127 0.66 -1.95 -23.67
CA SER A 127 2.01 -1.71 -23.16
C SER A 127 1.95 -0.71 -22.01
N ILE A 128 2.61 -1.03 -20.89
CA ILE A 128 2.68 -0.14 -19.73
C ILE A 128 3.75 0.93 -20.02
N PRO A 129 3.37 2.22 -20.12
CA PRO A 129 4.33 3.29 -20.41
C PRO A 129 5.42 3.40 -19.33
N LYS A 130 6.64 3.79 -19.73
CA LYS A 130 7.79 3.95 -18.81
C LYS A 130 7.45 4.83 -17.61
N LYS A 131 6.75 5.94 -17.84
CA LYS A 131 6.37 6.87 -16.76
C LYS A 131 5.46 6.22 -15.71
N ILE A 132 4.56 5.33 -16.12
CA ILE A 132 3.71 4.58 -15.20
C ILE A 132 4.55 3.59 -14.38
N LYS A 133 5.54 2.93 -14.99
CA LYS A 133 6.46 2.05 -14.25
C LYS A 133 7.22 2.82 -13.17
N GLU A 134 7.76 3.99 -13.49
CA GLU A 134 8.42 4.87 -12.51
C GLU A 134 7.48 5.26 -11.36
N LEU A 135 6.24 5.65 -11.68
CA LEU A 135 5.25 6.00 -10.65
C LEU A 135 4.86 4.81 -9.77
N VAL A 136 4.74 3.61 -10.35
CA VAL A 136 4.49 2.37 -9.61
C VAL A 136 5.62 2.09 -8.62
N TRP A 137 6.87 2.25 -9.04
CA TRP A 137 8.01 2.10 -8.13
C TRP A 137 7.96 3.13 -7.00
N ASN A 138 7.81 4.41 -7.34
CA ASN A 138 7.80 5.50 -6.36
C ASN A 138 6.67 5.37 -5.34
N ASN A 139 5.50 4.91 -5.77
CA ASN A 139 4.33 4.75 -4.91
C ASN A 139 4.44 3.56 -3.95
N HIS A 140 4.95 2.41 -4.42
CA HIS A 140 4.93 1.17 -3.63
C HIS A 140 6.22 0.89 -2.87
N ILE A 141 7.34 1.46 -3.31
CA ILE A 141 8.65 1.24 -2.71
C ILE A 141 9.21 2.57 -2.22
N GLY A 142 9.29 3.57 -3.09
CA GLY A 142 9.83 4.90 -2.78
C GLY A 142 10.87 5.34 -3.79
N HIS A 143 10.88 6.64 -4.09
CA HIS A 143 11.76 7.25 -5.10
C HIS A 143 13.26 7.02 -4.82
N ASP A 144 13.68 7.11 -3.56
CA ASP A 144 15.10 7.06 -3.18
C ASP A 144 15.63 5.63 -2.96
N ILE A 145 14.80 4.61 -3.17
CA ILE A 145 15.15 3.21 -2.93
C ILE A 145 15.49 2.54 -4.26
N ALA A 146 16.76 2.14 -4.44
CA ALA A 146 17.23 1.51 -5.67
C ALA A 146 16.88 0.02 -5.76
N THR A 147 16.73 -0.68 -4.63
CA THR A 147 16.49 -2.13 -4.57
C THR A 147 15.49 -2.44 -3.47
N SER A 148 14.54 -3.34 -3.75
CA SER A 148 13.52 -3.79 -2.80
C SER A 148 13.22 -5.27 -3.02
N MET A 149 12.52 -5.90 -2.08
CA MET A 149 11.98 -7.24 -2.31
C MET A 149 10.71 -7.16 -3.17
N CYS A 150 10.52 -8.16 -4.03
CA CYS A 150 9.30 -8.32 -4.83
C CYS A 150 8.06 -8.20 -3.95
N THR A 151 7.14 -7.30 -4.28
CA THR A 151 5.93 -7.07 -3.46
C THR A 151 4.91 -8.20 -3.55
N CYS A 152 5.16 -9.21 -4.41
CA CYS A 152 4.35 -10.42 -4.51
C CYS A 152 4.89 -11.54 -3.62
N CYS A 153 6.11 -12.03 -3.88
CA CYS A 153 6.68 -13.15 -3.14
C CYS A 153 7.44 -12.75 -1.87
N GLU A 154 7.88 -11.50 -1.77
CA GLU A 154 8.77 -10.98 -0.70
C GLU A 154 10.10 -11.73 -0.55
N LYS A 155 10.50 -12.51 -1.57
CA LYS A 155 11.70 -13.36 -1.55
C LYS A 155 12.76 -12.93 -2.56
N THR A 156 12.34 -12.52 -3.75
CA THR A 156 13.25 -12.17 -4.85
C THR A 156 13.53 -10.67 -4.82
N PRO A 157 14.82 -10.23 -4.79
CA PRO A 157 15.14 -8.81 -4.92
C PRO A 157 14.84 -8.31 -6.33
N ILE A 158 14.33 -7.08 -6.41
CA ILE A 158 14.05 -6.33 -7.63
C ILE A 158 14.69 -4.95 -7.54
N LYS A 159 15.05 -4.36 -8.69
CA LYS A 159 15.69 -3.04 -8.76
C LYS A 159 14.77 -2.05 -9.46
N ASN A 160 14.92 -0.76 -9.18
CA ASN A 160 14.15 0.29 -9.86
C ASN A 160 14.37 0.31 -11.39
N THR A 161 15.52 -0.19 -11.85
CA THR A 161 15.87 -0.36 -13.27
C THR A 161 15.45 -1.72 -13.84
N ASP A 162 15.17 -2.70 -12.99
CA ASP A 162 14.91 -4.09 -13.38
C ASP A 162 13.84 -4.72 -12.48
N PHE A 163 12.59 -4.58 -12.93
CA PHE A 163 11.41 -5.17 -12.33
C PHE A 163 10.27 -5.31 -13.36
N HIS A 164 9.30 -6.15 -13.05
CA HIS A 164 8.07 -6.27 -13.82
C HIS A 164 6.94 -5.48 -13.14
N CYS A 165 6.10 -4.80 -13.94
CA CYS A 165 4.84 -4.25 -13.46
C CYS A 165 3.75 -5.31 -13.59
N GLY A 166 3.46 -6.00 -12.49
CA GLY A 166 2.35 -6.94 -12.40
C GLY A 166 1.03 -6.23 -12.08
N HIS A 167 -0.08 -6.78 -12.58
CA HIS A 167 -1.42 -6.32 -12.22
C HIS A 167 -1.94 -7.08 -10.99
N VAL A 168 -2.66 -6.41 -10.09
CA VAL A 168 -3.41 -7.06 -9.00
C VAL A 168 -4.63 -7.77 -9.58
N LEU A 169 -5.43 -7.07 -10.37
CA LEU A 169 -6.47 -7.65 -11.24
C LEU A 169 -5.96 -7.66 -12.68
N ALA A 170 -5.89 -8.84 -13.31
CA ALA A 170 -5.38 -8.99 -14.67
C ALA A 170 -6.20 -8.18 -15.70
N GLU A 171 -5.54 -7.69 -16.76
CA GLU A 171 -6.20 -6.98 -17.87
C GLU A 171 -7.34 -7.80 -18.50
N ALA A 172 -7.15 -9.13 -18.62
CA ALA A 172 -8.17 -10.05 -19.11
C ALA A 172 -9.46 -10.06 -18.26
N ASN A 173 -9.35 -9.70 -16.98
CA ASN A 173 -10.44 -9.63 -16.02
C ASN A 173 -10.87 -8.18 -15.72
N GLY A 174 -10.54 -7.22 -16.60
CA GLY A 174 -10.90 -5.82 -16.44
C GLY A 174 -9.90 -4.96 -15.66
N GLY A 175 -8.70 -5.48 -15.40
CA GLY A 175 -7.61 -4.72 -14.78
C GLY A 175 -7.22 -3.46 -15.55
N THR A 176 -7.12 -2.33 -14.85
CA THR A 176 -6.67 -1.05 -15.41
C THR A 176 -5.16 -0.86 -15.26
N LEU A 177 -4.62 0.15 -15.96
CA LEU A 177 -3.23 0.61 -15.81
C LEU A 177 -3.04 1.60 -14.64
N ASP A 178 -4.05 1.72 -13.76
CA ASP A 178 -3.98 2.62 -12.63
C ASP A 178 -2.92 2.14 -11.63
N ILE A 179 -2.22 3.09 -11.01
CA ILE A 179 -1.12 2.81 -10.05
C ILE A 179 -1.60 1.92 -8.89
N THR A 180 -2.88 2.04 -8.53
CA THR A 180 -3.53 1.23 -7.48
C THR A 180 -3.67 -0.24 -7.88
N ASN A 181 -3.77 -0.56 -9.17
CA ASN A 181 -3.85 -1.92 -9.70
C ASN A 181 -2.48 -2.50 -10.10
N LEU A 182 -1.41 -1.71 -10.15
CA LEU A 182 -0.08 -2.16 -10.55
C LEU A 182 0.84 -2.35 -9.35
N ARG A 183 1.75 -3.33 -9.42
CA ARG A 183 2.75 -3.60 -8.37
C ARG A 183 4.13 -3.92 -8.98
N PRO A 184 5.22 -3.46 -8.35
CA PRO A 184 6.57 -3.84 -8.75
C PRO A 184 6.89 -5.26 -8.24
N ILE A 185 7.05 -6.21 -9.16
CA ILE A 185 7.25 -7.63 -8.85
C ILE A 185 8.39 -8.24 -9.68
N CYS A 186 8.86 -9.42 -9.29
CA CYS A 186 9.84 -10.15 -10.07
C CYS A 186 9.21 -10.84 -11.30
N ALA A 187 10.03 -11.16 -12.30
CA ALA A 187 9.59 -11.85 -13.51
C ALA A 187 8.89 -13.19 -13.21
N GLY A 188 9.41 -13.96 -12.25
CA GLY A 188 8.84 -15.25 -11.85
C GLY A 188 7.38 -15.12 -11.39
N CYS A 189 7.11 -14.21 -10.44
CA CYS A 189 5.73 -13.95 -10.00
C CYS A 189 4.84 -13.48 -11.14
N ASN A 190 5.33 -12.56 -11.99
CA ASN A 190 4.54 -12.00 -13.07
C ASN A 190 4.13 -13.05 -14.11
N LEU A 191 5.02 -13.99 -14.42
CA LEU A 191 4.79 -15.04 -15.40
C LEU A 191 3.96 -16.19 -14.83
N SER A 192 4.17 -16.57 -13.56
CA SER A 192 3.44 -17.67 -12.93
C SER A 192 1.98 -17.34 -12.59
N MET A 193 1.67 -16.07 -12.35
CA MET A 193 0.33 -15.65 -11.90
C MET A 193 -0.73 -15.69 -13.01
N GLY A 194 -0.34 -15.57 -14.27
CA GLY A 194 -1.28 -15.62 -15.41
C GLY A 194 -2.37 -14.54 -15.32
N THR A 195 -3.63 -14.97 -15.29
CA THR A 195 -4.82 -14.11 -15.11
C THR A 195 -5.37 -14.08 -13.69
N GLN A 196 -4.75 -14.83 -12.76
CA GLN A 196 -5.18 -14.89 -11.36
C GLN A 196 -4.99 -13.52 -10.67
N ASN A 197 -5.89 -13.19 -9.74
CA ASN A 197 -5.70 -12.03 -8.88
C ASN A 197 -4.45 -12.21 -7.99
N MET A 198 -3.63 -11.17 -7.85
CA MET A 198 -2.37 -11.23 -7.11
C MET A 198 -2.53 -11.61 -5.64
N ASP A 199 -3.57 -11.10 -4.97
CA ASP A 199 -3.77 -11.40 -3.56
C ASP A 199 -4.21 -12.86 -3.36
N ASP A 200 -4.96 -13.41 -4.31
CA ASP A 200 -5.34 -14.82 -4.29
C ASP A 200 -4.15 -15.72 -4.60
N PHE A 201 -3.30 -15.33 -5.56
CA PHE A 201 -2.04 -16.02 -5.83
C PHE A 201 -1.15 -16.08 -4.57
N LYS A 202 -1.01 -14.95 -3.86
CA LYS A 202 -0.26 -14.91 -2.60
C LYS A 202 -0.81 -15.88 -1.55
N LYS A 203 -2.14 -15.90 -1.38
CA LYS A 203 -2.81 -16.77 -0.40
C LYS A 203 -2.59 -18.25 -0.73
N VAL A 204 -2.81 -18.65 -1.99
CA VAL A 204 -2.69 -20.04 -2.44
C VAL A 204 -1.28 -20.59 -2.22
N PHE A 205 -0.26 -19.78 -2.51
CA PHE A 205 1.15 -20.20 -2.42
C PHE A 205 1.84 -19.77 -1.11
N GLY A 206 1.09 -19.23 -0.13
CA GLY A 206 1.62 -18.81 1.16
C GLY A 206 2.71 -17.72 1.09
N LEU A 207 2.62 -16.83 0.09
CA LEU A 207 3.57 -15.73 -0.12
C LEU A 207 3.20 -14.51 0.72
N GLY A 208 4.20 -13.69 1.10
CA GLY A 208 3.99 -12.44 1.82
C GLY A 208 3.69 -12.57 3.33
N LYS A 209 4.02 -13.72 3.93
CA LYS A 209 3.93 -13.89 5.39
C LYS A 209 5.28 -13.54 6.03
N LYS A 210 5.31 -12.49 6.86
CA LYS A 210 6.43 -12.28 7.79
C LYS A 210 6.45 -13.43 8.79
N GLU A 211 7.52 -14.21 8.79
CA GLU A 211 7.72 -15.25 9.79
C GLU A 211 7.64 -14.61 11.19
N LYS A 212 6.78 -15.16 12.06
CA LYS A 212 6.80 -14.81 13.47
C LYS A 212 8.15 -15.28 14.01
N LYS A 213 9.07 -14.35 14.30
CA LYS A 213 10.32 -14.69 15.00
C LYS A 213 9.94 -15.51 16.24
N PRO A 214 10.54 -16.70 16.45
CA PRO A 214 10.29 -17.45 17.68
C PRO A 214 10.71 -16.56 18.85
N VAL A 215 9.77 -16.31 19.75
CA VAL A 215 10.04 -15.62 21.02
C VAL A 215 10.91 -16.58 21.83
N ILE A 216 12.21 -16.32 21.85
CA ILE A 216 13.13 -17.00 22.77
C ILE A 216 12.79 -16.49 24.17
N THR A 217 11.92 -17.22 24.88
CA THR A 217 11.74 -17.03 26.32
C THR A 217 13.00 -17.55 26.99
N GLN A 218 13.86 -16.63 27.43
CA GLN A 218 14.96 -16.96 28.33
C GLN A 218 14.34 -17.52 29.62
N LYS A 219 14.48 -18.82 29.83
CA LYS A 219 14.29 -19.44 31.14
C LYS A 219 15.28 -18.78 32.09
N LYS A 220 14.77 -18.07 33.10
CA LYS A 220 15.55 -17.75 34.29
C LYS A 220 15.90 -19.08 34.93
N ASN A 221 17.18 -19.42 34.94
CA ASN A 221 17.71 -20.46 35.82
C ASN A 221 17.87 -19.85 37.21
N ASP A 222 17.30 -20.55 38.18
CA ASP A 222 17.61 -20.64 39.62
C ASP A 222 17.99 -19.36 40.38
#